data_AF-A0A024G8F7-F1
#
_entry.id   AF-A0A024G8F7-F1
#
_cell.length_a   1.000
_cell.length_b   1.000
_cell.length_c   1.000
_cell.angle_alpha   90.00
_cell.angle_beta   90.00
_cell.angle_gamma   90.00
#
_symmetry.space_group_name_H-M   'P 1'
#
loop_
_entity.id
_entity.type
_entity.pdbx_description
1 polymer ?
#
loop_
_entity_poly.entity_id
_entity_poly.type
_entity_poly.pdbx_seq_one_letter_code
_entity_poly.pdbx_strand_id
1 'polypeptide(L)'
;MASWQHERLIKHHAGHFQIMHADILTFGDQFAPIMEPCILLALEVLDNLPHDKVGYENGEWFETVVTWNRQNTQRSSDSITSTLAEAERSLQDPLILQTLEYFGCDLPLHTHHSLRTTAVGWLRKLMGEVGLEMTKAFVPTGSMQLLNTIKSCLPKHRLIAADFDSLPSPNLDSSSTKKPLYHPLSPTSLSDGTLHAANAPIVASKVQGETVDYDTYLIQKGDVDVFFATDFNRLKNAYCRIMGRPSDSVSIVKSSSFLKEFADIRKTKTITSYNPIIEDFSNTSFLLS
;
A
#
# COMPACT_ATOMS: atom_id res chain seq x y z
N MET A 1 0.01 6.52 20.74
CA MET A 1 0.64 5.19 20.52
C MET A 1 1.98 5.05 21.24
N ALA A 2 2.97 5.92 21.01
CA ALA A 2 4.30 5.82 21.63
C ALA A 2 4.31 5.82 23.17
N SER A 3 3.47 6.66 23.81
CA SER A 3 3.33 6.68 25.28
C SER A 3 2.84 5.35 25.85
N TRP A 4 1.83 4.74 25.23
CA TRP A 4 1.31 3.44 25.65
C TRP A 4 2.30 2.30 25.42
N GLN A 5 3.05 2.33 24.32
CA GLN A 5 4.15 1.37 24.10
C GLN A 5 5.20 1.48 25.21
N HIS A 6 5.57 2.71 25.59
CA HIS A 6 6.49 2.97 26.68
C HIS A 6 6.02 2.41 28.02
N GLU A 7 4.79 2.72 28.42
CA GLU A 7 4.20 2.23 29.67
C GLU A 7 4.16 0.69 29.73
N ARG A 8 3.81 0.04 28.61
CA ARG A 8 3.79 -1.43 28.52
C ARG A 8 5.18 -2.04 28.64
N LEU A 9 6.18 -1.45 27.97
CA LEU A 9 7.54 -1.99 27.94
C LEU A 9 8.32 -1.74 29.23
N ILE A 10 8.21 -0.54 29.84
CA ILE A 10 8.91 -0.21 31.08
C ILE A 10 8.59 -1.21 32.18
N LYS A 11 7.33 -1.66 32.26
CA LYS A 11 6.86 -2.55 33.33
C LYS A 11 7.63 -3.88 33.41
N HIS A 12 8.19 -4.35 32.29
CA HIS A 12 8.81 -5.67 32.19
C HIS A 12 10.24 -5.66 31.64
N HIS A 13 10.66 -4.60 30.95
CA HIS A 13 11.92 -4.55 30.20
C HIS A 13 12.73 -3.26 30.44
N ALA A 14 12.52 -2.58 31.56
CA ALA A 14 13.25 -1.35 31.90
C ALA A 14 14.77 -1.51 31.70
N GLY A 15 15.40 -0.56 30.99
CA GLY A 15 16.83 -0.56 30.70
C GLY A 15 17.29 -1.41 29.51
N HIS A 16 16.39 -2.18 28.87
CA HIS A 16 16.72 -3.03 27.71
C HIS A 16 16.19 -2.51 26.38
N PHE A 17 15.54 -1.35 26.37
CA PHE A 17 15.02 -0.74 25.14
C PHE A 17 15.15 0.78 25.18
N GLN A 18 15.16 1.37 23.99
CA GLN A 18 15.04 2.80 23.77
C GLN A 18 13.87 3.03 22.82
N ILE A 19 13.02 4.00 23.12
CA ILE A 19 11.96 4.43 22.20
C ILE A 19 12.47 5.66 21.47
N MET A 20 12.47 5.59 20.14
CA MET A 20 12.84 6.68 19.26
C MET A 20 11.57 7.26 18.68
N HIS A 21 11.21 8.47 19.08
CA HIS A 21 10.00 9.16 18.62
C HIS A 21 10.29 9.86 17.29
N ALA A 22 10.41 9.09 16.21
CA ALA A 22 10.62 9.63 14.88
C ALA A 22 9.88 8.86 13.80
N ASP A 23 9.65 9.56 12.69
CA ASP A 23 9.28 8.93 11.44
C ASP A 23 10.50 8.21 10.85
N ILE A 24 10.34 6.92 10.57
CA ILE A 24 11.39 6.10 9.98
C ILE A 24 11.77 6.58 8.57
N LEU A 25 10.84 7.23 7.86
CA LEU A 25 11.09 7.77 6.52
C LEU A 25 12.07 8.96 6.55
N THR A 26 12.17 9.67 7.67
CA THR A 26 13.04 10.83 7.88
C THR A 26 14.02 10.62 9.05
N PHE A 27 14.37 9.36 9.36
CA PHE A 27 15.22 9.02 10.50
C PHE A 27 16.54 9.82 10.53
N GLY A 28 17.16 10.00 9.37
CA GLY A 28 18.43 10.73 9.22
C GLY A 28 18.36 12.22 9.56
N ASP A 29 17.17 12.81 9.66
CA ASP A 29 17.00 14.22 10.04
C ASP A 29 17.24 14.42 11.55
N GLN A 30 17.05 13.37 12.34
CA GLN A 30 17.07 13.44 13.81
C GLN A 30 18.18 12.59 14.43
N PHE A 31 18.60 11.51 13.75
CA PHE A 31 19.51 10.53 14.31
C PHE A 31 20.69 10.27 13.37
N ALA A 32 21.86 10.08 13.99
CA ALA A 32 23.03 9.59 13.26
C ALA A 32 22.79 8.16 12.74
N PRO A 33 23.38 7.79 11.59
CA PRO A 33 23.34 6.42 11.09
C PRO A 33 23.84 5.41 12.12
N ILE A 34 23.16 4.27 12.21
CA ILE A 34 23.58 3.11 13.00
C ILE A 34 24.43 2.23 12.10
N MET A 35 25.73 2.17 12.39
CA MET A 35 26.73 1.50 11.55
C MET A 35 27.01 0.07 11.99
N GLU A 36 26.38 -0.39 13.06
CA GLU A 36 26.44 -1.74 13.59
C GLU A 36 25.46 -2.67 12.86
N PRO A 37 25.76 -3.98 12.78
CA PRO A 37 24.78 -4.97 12.34
C PRO A 37 23.53 -4.92 13.21
N CYS A 38 22.36 -4.81 12.57
CA CYS A 38 21.07 -4.74 13.25
C CYS A 38 20.01 -5.56 12.51
N ILE A 39 18.94 -5.92 13.22
CA ILE A 39 17.74 -6.50 12.61
C ILE A 39 16.68 -5.40 12.61
N LEU A 40 16.16 -5.08 11.43
CA LEU A 40 15.06 -4.15 11.26
C LEU A 40 13.76 -4.96 11.11
N LEU A 41 12.84 -4.76 12.05
CA LEU A 41 11.51 -5.36 12.03
C LEU A 41 10.49 -4.31 11.54
N ALA A 42 9.86 -4.55 10.41
CA ALA A 42 8.80 -3.71 9.84
C ALA A 42 7.51 -4.54 9.72
N LEU A 43 6.75 -4.64 10.82
CA LEU A 43 5.54 -5.46 10.89
C LEU A 43 4.33 -4.52 10.87
N GLU A 44 3.45 -4.67 9.87
CA GLU A 44 2.28 -3.79 9.63
C GLU A 44 2.71 -2.31 9.50
N VAL A 45 3.60 -2.06 8.54
CA VAL A 45 4.16 -0.72 8.28
C VAL A 45 3.97 -0.34 6.82
N LEU A 46 4.14 -1.30 5.90
CA LEU A 46 4.25 -1.07 4.46
C LEU A 46 2.91 -0.68 3.83
N ASP A 47 1.82 -1.29 4.28
CA ASP A 47 0.45 -1.01 3.83
C ASP A 47 -0.01 0.43 4.11
N ASN A 48 0.53 1.03 5.17
CA ASN A 48 0.26 2.40 5.61
C ASN A 48 1.25 3.42 5.03
N LEU A 49 2.28 2.98 4.29
CA LEU A 49 3.21 3.90 3.66
C LEU A 49 2.55 4.66 2.51
N PRO A 50 2.82 5.96 2.35
CA PRO A 50 2.26 6.76 1.27
C PRO A 50 2.51 6.15 -0.11
N HIS A 51 1.51 6.28 -0.98
CA HIS A 51 1.66 6.04 -2.40
C HIS A 51 1.23 7.29 -3.16
N ASP A 52 1.98 7.63 -4.21
CA ASP A 52 1.60 8.68 -5.14
C ASP A 52 0.81 8.09 -6.30
N LYS A 53 -0.16 8.86 -6.80
CA LYS A 53 -0.96 8.48 -7.96
C LYS A 53 -0.36 9.07 -9.23
N VAL A 54 -0.05 8.19 -10.18
CA VAL A 54 0.51 8.54 -11.49
C VAL A 54 -0.45 8.15 -12.60
N GLY A 55 -0.37 8.87 -13.71
CA GLY A 55 -1.06 8.58 -14.96
C GLY A 55 -0.08 8.40 -16.11
N TYR A 56 -0.46 7.61 -17.11
CA TYR A 56 0.28 7.45 -18.34
C TYR A 56 -0.67 7.49 -19.53
N GLU A 57 -0.58 8.54 -20.34
CA GLU A 57 -1.45 8.77 -21.49
C GLU A 57 -0.62 9.34 -22.65
N ASN A 58 -0.86 8.83 -23.86
CA ASN A 58 -0.19 9.30 -25.09
C ASN A 58 1.36 9.30 -25.04
N GLY A 59 1.96 8.40 -24.26
CA GLY A 59 3.42 8.32 -24.11
C GLY A 59 4.01 9.23 -23.04
N GLU A 60 3.16 9.99 -22.33
CA GLU A 60 3.59 10.94 -21.31
C GLU A 60 3.12 10.51 -19.92
N TRP A 61 3.97 10.75 -18.92
CA TRP A 61 3.68 10.50 -17.52
C TRP A 61 3.20 11.76 -16.81
N PHE A 62 2.19 11.58 -15.95
CA PHE A 62 1.60 12.63 -15.14
C PHE A 62 1.58 12.20 -13.67
N GLU A 63 1.68 13.18 -12.77
CA GLU A 63 1.48 12.98 -11.34
C GLU A 63 0.19 13.68 -10.90
N THR A 64 -0.54 13.05 -9.99
CA THR A 64 -1.76 13.59 -9.41
C THR A 64 -1.42 14.37 -8.15
N VAL A 65 -1.94 15.59 -8.03
CA VAL A 65 -1.87 16.42 -6.82
C VAL A 65 -3.26 16.69 -6.29
N VAL A 66 -3.39 16.75 -4.97
CA VAL A 66 -4.65 17.14 -4.32
C VAL A 66 -4.64 18.64 -4.07
N THR A 67 -5.68 19.33 -4.54
CA THR A 67 -5.85 20.77 -4.42
C THR A 67 -7.16 21.13 -3.73
N TRP A 68 -7.24 22.33 -3.16
CA TRP A 68 -8.49 22.87 -2.64
C TRP A 68 -9.23 23.59 -3.75
N ASN A 69 -10.44 23.12 -4.08
CA ASN A 69 -11.35 23.85 -4.92
C ASN A 69 -12.10 24.89 -4.07
N ARG A 70 -11.96 26.18 -4.41
CA ARG A 70 -12.70 27.28 -3.79
C ARG A 70 -13.80 27.73 -4.75
N GLN A 71 -15.01 27.24 -4.54
CA GLN A 71 -16.17 27.79 -5.23
C GLN A 71 -16.66 29.04 -4.48
N ASN A 72 -16.62 30.19 -5.15
CA ASN A 72 -17.28 31.40 -4.66
C ASN A 72 -18.79 31.24 -4.89
N THR A 73 -19.52 30.79 -3.88
CA THR A 73 -20.99 30.91 -3.89
C THR A 73 -21.33 32.38 -3.66
N GLN A 74 -21.50 33.14 -4.75
CA GLN A 74 -22.20 34.44 -4.70
C GLN A 74 -23.68 34.17 -4.41
N ARG A 75 -24.01 33.92 -3.15
CA ARG A 75 -25.34 34.10 -2.53
C ARG A 75 -25.20 33.83 -1.03
N SER A 76 -25.20 34.92 -0.28
CA SER A 76 -25.71 35.01 1.10
C SER A 76 -25.01 34.16 2.18
N SER A 77 -24.14 34.81 2.95
CA SER A 77 -23.88 34.62 4.39
C SER A 77 -23.61 33.24 5.00
N ASP A 78 -23.36 32.16 4.26
CA ASP A 78 -22.95 30.88 4.85
C ASP A 78 -21.62 30.37 4.28
N SER A 79 -20.85 29.72 5.16
CA SER A 79 -19.45 29.25 5.09
C SER A 79 -18.83 29.00 3.70
N ILE A 80 -17.55 29.38 3.55
CA ILE A 80 -16.69 28.91 2.46
C ILE A 80 -16.59 27.38 2.58
N THR A 81 -17.32 26.64 1.75
CA THR A 81 -17.15 25.19 1.61
C THR A 81 -15.97 24.93 0.69
N SER A 82 -14.79 24.70 1.26
CA SER A 82 -13.62 24.23 0.52
C SER A 82 -13.73 22.71 0.34
N THR A 83 -13.69 22.23 -0.90
CA THR A 83 -13.67 20.79 -1.21
C THR A 83 -12.32 20.39 -1.80
N LEU A 84 -11.88 19.16 -1.53
CA LEU A 84 -10.66 18.61 -2.12
C LEU A 84 -10.94 18.12 -3.54
N ALA A 85 -9.97 18.27 -4.44
CA ALA A 85 -10.04 17.83 -5.82
C ALA A 85 -8.67 17.32 -6.32
N GLU A 86 -8.68 16.31 -7.20
CA GLU A 86 -7.49 15.91 -7.96
C GLU A 86 -7.20 16.95 -9.06
N ALA A 87 -5.92 17.25 -9.27
CA ALA A 87 -5.40 17.90 -10.45
C ALA A 87 -4.20 17.11 -10.96
N GLU A 88 -3.93 17.15 -12.27
CA GLU A 88 -2.81 16.46 -12.88
C GLU A 88 -1.80 17.45 -13.44
N ARG A 89 -0.53 17.10 -13.33
CA ARG A 89 0.58 17.85 -13.94
C ARG A 89 1.62 16.89 -14.48
N SER A 90 2.47 17.36 -15.39
CA SER A 90 3.59 16.56 -15.90
C SER A 90 4.45 16.06 -14.75
N LEU A 91 4.81 14.77 -14.81
CA LEU A 91 5.61 14.10 -13.81
C LEU A 91 6.96 14.80 -13.63
N GLN A 92 7.25 15.25 -12.41
CA GLN A 92 8.47 15.99 -12.05
C GLN A 92 9.04 15.55 -10.71
N ASP A 93 8.25 14.89 -9.86
CA ASP A 93 8.71 14.47 -8.54
C ASP A 93 9.84 13.41 -8.64
N PRO A 94 11.03 13.68 -8.07
CA PRO A 94 12.16 12.77 -8.16
C PRO A 94 11.93 11.44 -7.43
N LEU A 95 11.13 11.42 -6.35
CA LEU A 95 10.81 10.21 -5.61
C LEU A 95 9.85 9.33 -6.42
N ILE A 96 8.88 9.93 -7.12
CA ILE A 96 8.02 9.18 -8.04
C ILE A 96 8.85 8.58 -9.18
N LEU A 97 9.72 9.38 -9.82
CA LEU A 97 10.60 8.91 -10.89
C LEU A 97 11.49 7.73 -10.44
N GLN A 98 12.10 7.85 -9.26
CA GLN A 98 12.88 6.77 -8.66
C GLN A 98 12.01 5.54 -8.38
N THR A 99 10.78 5.74 -7.89
CA THR A 99 9.85 4.64 -7.62
C THR A 99 9.51 3.88 -8.90
N LEU A 100 9.22 4.59 -10.00
CA LEU A 100 8.98 3.99 -11.31
C LEU A 100 10.21 3.21 -11.82
N GLU A 101 11.42 3.71 -11.60
CA GLU A 101 12.66 3.04 -12.00
C GLU A 101 12.91 1.73 -11.22
N TYR A 102 12.67 1.73 -9.91
CA TYR A 102 13.03 0.61 -9.03
C TYR A 102 11.91 -0.42 -8.85
N PHE A 103 10.66 0.03 -8.67
CA PHE A 103 9.49 -0.84 -8.51
C PHE A 103 8.84 -1.18 -9.87
N GLY A 104 8.98 -0.32 -10.89
CA GLY A 104 8.23 -0.43 -12.13
C GLY A 104 6.76 -0.05 -11.97
N CYS A 105 6.08 0.18 -13.09
CA CYS A 105 4.64 0.44 -13.13
C CYS A 105 4.11 -0.01 -14.49
N ASP A 106 3.16 -0.94 -14.49
CA ASP A 106 2.62 -1.53 -15.70
C ASP A 106 1.42 -0.68 -16.17
N LEU A 107 1.71 0.48 -16.78
CA LEU A 107 0.70 1.33 -17.40
C LEU A 107 0.94 1.49 -18.92
N PRO A 108 -0.13 1.54 -19.74
CA PRO A 108 -1.52 1.27 -19.35
C PRO A 108 -1.69 -0.20 -18.93
N LEU A 109 -2.47 -0.44 -17.86
CA LEU A 109 -2.68 -1.79 -17.36
C LEU A 109 -3.74 -2.47 -18.21
N HIS A 110 -3.32 -3.44 -19.01
CA HIS A 110 -4.20 -4.22 -19.86
C HIS A 110 -4.52 -5.58 -19.23
N THR A 111 -5.79 -5.97 -19.20
CA THR A 111 -6.17 -7.36 -19.00
C THR A 111 -5.98 -8.13 -20.30
N HIS A 112 -4.81 -8.75 -20.52
CA HIS A 112 -4.68 -9.73 -21.59
C HIS A 112 -5.35 -11.04 -21.14
N HIS A 113 -6.67 -11.17 -21.34
CA HIS A 113 -7.37 -12.44 -21.13
C HIS A 113 -6.90 -13.45 -22.18
N SER A 114 -5.83 -14.18 -21.86
CA SER A 114 -5.46 -15.42 -22.52
C SER A 114 -6.47 -16.51 -22.15
N LEU A 115 -7.63 -16.50 -22.82
CA LEU A 115 -8.51 -17.67 -22.89
C LEU A 115 -8.54 -18.16 -24.33
N ARG A 116 -7.71 -19.18 -24.59
CA ARG A 116 -7.75 -20.02 -25.80
C ARG A 116 -9.06 -20.80 -25.85
N THR A 117 -10.15 -20.16 -26.27
CA THR A 117 -11.36 -20.87 -26.74
C THR A 117 -11.96 -20.14 -27.93
N THR A 118 -11.81 -20.73 -29.11
CA THR A 118 -12.11 -20.17 -30.44
C THR A 118 -13.57 -19.77 -30.66
N ALA A 119 -14.51 -20.22 -29.82
CA ALA A 119 -15.95 -19.98 -29.99
C ALA A 119 -16.47 -18.66 -29.39
N VAL A 120 -15.69 -17.97 -28.54
CA VAL A 120 -16.16 -16.80 -27.77
C VAL A 120 -15.90 -15.46 -28.49
N GLY A 121 -15.07 -15.43 -29.53
CA GLY A 121 -14.59 -14.19 -30.15
C GLY A 121 -15.65 -13.33 -30.86
N TRP A 122 -16.77 -13.90 -31.30
CA TRP A 122 -17.83 -13.16 -32.00
C TRP A 122 -18.87 -12.55 -31.05
N LEU A 123 -19.23 -13.29 -29.97
CA LEU A 123 -20.08 -12.81 -28.88
C LEU A 123 -19.47 -11.58 -28.20
N ARG A 124 -18.13 -11.60 -28.08
CA ARG A 124 -17.28 -10.54 -27.56
C ARG A 124 -17.38 -9.21 -28.33
N LYS A 125 -17.52 -9.28 -29.65
CA LYS A 125 -17.60 -8.10 -30.55
C LYS A 125 -18.99 -7.45 -30.55
N LEU A 126 -20.03 -8.23 -30.26
CA LEU A 126 -21.41 -7.76 -30.09
C LEU A 126 -21.67 -7.17 -28.71
N MET A 127 -20.92 -7.61 -27.68
CA MET A 127 -21.08 -7.12 -26.32
C MET A 127 -20.26 -5.87 -25.97
N GLY A 128 -19.44 -5.36 -26.89
CA GLY A 128 -18.58 -4.20 -26.61
C GLY A 128 -17.65 -4.52 -25.43
N GLU A 129 -16.65 -5.39 -25.65
CA GLU A 129 -15.49 -5.44 -24.77
C GLU A 129 -14.77 -4.08 -24.83
N VAL A 130 -15.21 -3.17 -23.98
CA VAL A 130 -14.39 -2.06 -23.50
C VAL A 130 -13.25 -2.75 -22.78
N GLY A 131 -12.05 -2.72 -23.37
CA GLY A 131 -10.86 -3.12 -22.64
C GLY A 131 -10.85 -2.36 -21.32
N LEU A 132 -10.71 -3.07 -20.20
CA LEU A 132 -10.53 -2.46 -18.88
C LEU A 132 -9.10 -1.88 -18.82
N GLU A 133 -8.83 -0.92 -19.69
CA GLU A 133 -7.58 -0.20 -19.73
C GLU A 133 -7.58 0.79 -18.57
N MET A 134 -6.66 0.60 -17.64
CA MET A 134 -6.39 1.60 -16.61
C MET A 134 -5.14 2.37 -17.00
N THR A 135 -5.28 3.70 -17.12
CA THR A 135 -4.18 4.61 -17.43
C THR A 135 -3.56 5.22 -16.18
N LYS A 136 -4.06 4.88 -14.98
CA LYS A 136 -3.58 5.41 -13.69
C LYS A 136 -3.20 4.30 -12.74
N ALA A 137 -2.24 4.56 -11.86
CA ALA A 137 -1.78 3.65 -10.82
C ALA A 137 -1.36 4.40 -9.56
N PHE A 138 -1.47 3.74 -8.41
CA PHE A 138 -0.76 4.16 -7.19
C PHE A 138 0.60 3.44 -7.14
N VAL A 139 1.66 4.20 -6.85
CA VAL A 139 3.04 3.71 -6.77
C VAL A 139 3.63 3.92 -5.38
N PRO A 140 4.40 2.96 -4.83
CA PRO A 140 4.77 2.90 -3.40
C PRO A 140 5.93 3.83 -3.04
N THR A 141 5.75 5.14 -3.20
CA THR A 141 6.78 6.16 -2.93
C THR A 141 7.26 6.17 -1.49
N GLY A 142 6.39 5.92 -0.51
CA GLY A 142 6.78 5.76 0.88
C GLY A 142 7.69 4.56 1.11
N SER A 143 7.47 3.44 0.41
CA SER A 143 8.39 2.30 0.44
C SER A 143 9.73 2.66 -0.19
N MET A 144 9.74 3.37 -1.33
CA MET A 144 10.97 3.87 -1.95
C MET A 144 11.76 4.78 -0.99
N GLN A 145 11.07 5.70 -0.31
CA GLN A 145 11.68 6.56 0.70
C GLN A 145 12.25 5.75 1.88
N LEU A 146 11.50 4.76 2.39
CA LEU A 146 11.99 3.86 3.44
C LEU A 146 13.28 3.16 3.01
N LEU A 147 13.34 2.62 1.77
CA LEU A 147 14.53 1.96 1.25
C LEU A 147 15.74 2.92 1.15
N ASN A 148 15.52 4.17 0.74
CA ASN A 148 16.57 5.19 0.75
C ASN A 148 17.06 5.49 2.19
N THR A 149 16.14 5.58 3.13
CA THR A 149 16.47 5.91 4.53
C THR A 149 17.20 4.76 5.21
N ILE A 150 16.79 3.51 5.05
CA ILE A 150 17.49 2.38 5.68
C ILE A 150 18.84 2.09 4.99
N LYS A 151 18.99 2.40 3.70
CA LYS A 151 20.29 2.33 3.01
C LYS A 151 21.31 3.31 3.61
N SER A 152 20.87 4.53 3.89
CA SER A 152 21.74 5.60 4.39
C SER A 152 21.96 5.51 5.90
N CYS A 153 20.90 5.20 6.66
CA CYS A 153 20.88 5.29 8.11
C CYS A 153 21.13 3.95 8.80
N LEU A 154 20.86 2.82 8.14
CA LEU A 154 20.99 1.48 8.72
C LEU A 154 21.75 0.53 7.78
N PRO A 155 22.90 0.89 7.18
CA PRO A 155 23.48 0.16 6.03
C PRO A 155 23.81 -1.32 6.27
N LYS A 156 23.91 -1.76 7.53
CA LYS A 156 24.18 -3.17 7.91
C LYS A 156 22.96 -3.92 8.44
N HIS A 157 21.74 -3.43 8.17
CA HIS A 157 20.52 -4.09 8.60
C HIS A 157 20.28 -5.46 7.94
N ARG A 158 19.50 -6.30 8.60
CA ARG A 158 18.76 -7.44 8.01
C ARG A 158 17.28 -7.13 8.16
N LEU A 159 16.55 -7.13 7.06
CA LEU A 159 15.14 -6.75 7.04
C LEU A 159 14.26 -7.98 7.26
N ILE A 160 13.35 -7.86 8.22
CA ILE A 160 12.16 -8.70 8.34
C ILE A 160 10.98 -7.76 8.23
N ALA A 161 10.31 -7.76 7.08
CA ALA A 161 9.10 -6.99 6.87
C ALA A 161 7.90 -7.92 6.67
N ALA A 162 6.74 -7.60 7.23
CA ALA A 162 5.53 -8.39 7.07
C ALA A 162 4.32 -7.49 6.92
N ASP A 163 3.48 -7.78 5.92
CA ASP A 163 2.30 -6.99 5.62
C ASP A 163 1.33 -7.72 4.67
N PHE A 164 0.17 -7.13 4.44
CA PHE A 164 -0.80 -7.63 3.44
C PHE A 164 -0.21 -7.58 2.03
N ASP A 165 -0.24 -8.71 1.33
CA ASP A 165 0.11 -8.83 -0.09
C ASP A 165 -1.10 -8.75 -1.03
N SER A 166 -2.30 -8.74 -0.45
CA SER A 166 -3.55 -8.61 -1.17
C SER A 166 -4.62 -8.08 -0.23
N LEU A 167 -5.48 -7.22 -0.79
CA LEU A 167 -6.63 -6.64 -0.11
C LEU A 167 -7.92 -7.11 -0.81
N PRO A 168 -9.03 -7.27 -0.06
CA PRO A 168 -10.32 -7.61 -0.66
C PRO A 168 -10.85 -6.46 -1.52
N SER A 169 -11.87 -6.73 -2.32
CA SER A 169 -12.60 -5.65 -2.98
C SER A 169 -13.33 -4.76 -1.96
N PRO A 170 -13.37 -3.43 -2.15
CA PRO A 170 -14.03 -2.49 -1.26
C PRO A 170 -15.50 -2.86 -1.03
N ASN A 171 -15.93 -2.83 0.22
CA ASN A 171 -17.31 -3.05 0.62
C ASN A 171 -18.05 -1.71 0.76
N LEU A 172 -18.32 -1.09 -0.38
CA LEU A 172 -18.99 0.22 -0.45
C LEU A 172 -20.47 0.09 -0.06
N ASP A 173 -21.01 1.13 0.57
CA ASP A 173 -22.44 1.22 0.87
C ASP A 173 -23.29 1.07 -0.41
N SER A 174 -24.46 0.45 -0.28
CA SER A 174 -25.42 0.27 -1.38
C SER A 174 -25.77 1.57 -2.12
N SER A 175 -25.78 2.70 -1.39
CA SER A 175 -26.03 4.05 -1.88
C SER A 175 -24.86 4.68 -2.64
N SER A 176 -23.65 4.09 -2.57
CA SER A 176 -22.50 4.55 -3.35
C SER A 176 -22.82 4.47 -4.85
N THR A 177 -22.60 5.57 -5.55
CA THR A 177 -22.76 5.65 -7.01
C THR A 177 -21.65 4.90 -7.74
N LYS A 178 -20.47 4.79 -7.14
CA LYS A 178 -19.33 4.03 -7.66
C LYS A 178 -19.40 2.59 -7.17
N LYS A 179 -18.94 1.65 -8.00
CA LYS A 179 -18.94 0.21 -7.69
C LYS A 179 -17.53 -0.37 -7.82
N PRO A 180 -17.18 -1.44 -7.08
CA PRO A 180 -15.93 -2.15 -7.28
C PRO A 180 -15.78 -2.60 -8.73
N LEU A 181 -14.60 -2.37 -9.31
CA LEU A 181 -14.24 -2.86 -10.62
C LEU A 181 -13.63 -4.26 -10.46
N TYR A 182 -14.23 -5.25 -11.09
CA TYR A 182 -13.69 -6.60 -11.12
C TYR A 182 -12.48 -6.69 -12.08
N HIS A 183 -11.32 -6.20 -11.64
CA HIS A 183 -10.06 -6.28 -12.36
C HIS A 183 -9.11 -7.29 -11.71
N PRO A 184 -8.62 -8.33 -12.42
CA PRO A 184 -7.85 -9.43 -11.83
C PRO A 184 -6.49 -9.00 -11.24
N LEU A 185 -5.92 -7.90 -11.74
CA LEU A 185 -4.65 -7.34 -11.25
C LEU A 185 -4.83 -6.10 -10.36
N SER A 186 -6.07 -5.64 -10.13
CA SER A 186 -6.35 -4.47 -9.27
C SER A 186 -7.68 -4.68 -8.54
N PRO A 187 -7.73 -5.62 -7.58
CA PRO A 187 -8.98 -6.05 -6.95
C PRO A 187 -9.67 -4.94 -6.12
N THR A 188 -8.91 -3.88 -5.79
CA THR A 188 -9.35 -2.73 -5.02
C THR A 188 -9.81 -1.53 -5.85
N SER A 189 -9.65 -1.59 -7.18
CA SER A 189 -10.05 -0.50 -8.07
C SER A 189 -11.57 -0.34 -8.12
N LEU A 190 -12.03 0.89 -8.35
CA LEU A 190 -13.44 1.20 -8.60
C LEU A 190 -13.73 1.38 -10.09
N SER A 191 -15.02 1.40 -10.44
CA SER A 191 -15.52 1.60 -11.80
C SER A 191 -15.08 2.93 -12.42
N ASP A 192 -14.91 3.95 -11.59
CA ASP A 192 -14.67 5.34 -11.97
C ASP A 192 -14.19 6.16 -10.75
N GLY A 193 -13.90 7.44 -10.95
CA GLY A 193 -13.50 8.36 -9.89
C GLY A 193 -12.05 8.22 -9.43
N THR A 194 -11.76 8.70 -8.22
CA THR A 194 -10.38 8.86 -7.72
C THR A 194 -9.68 7.52 -7.47
N LEU A 195 -10.45 6.46 -7.21
CA LEU A 195 -9.96 5.10 -6.96
C LEU A 195 -10.03 4.20 -8.21
N HIS A 196 -10.35 4.75 -9.39
CA HIS A 196 -10.20 4.05 -10.66
C HIS A 196 -8.73 4.06 -11.10
N ALA A 197 -7.95 3.13 -10.56
CA ALA A 197 -6.52 3.02 -10.80
C ALA A 197 -6.00 1.60 -10.48
N ALA A 198 -4.87 1.24 -11.08
CA ALA A 198 -4.09 0.09 -10.64
C ALA A 198 -3.57 0.30 -9.21
N ASN A 199 -3.55 -0.77 -8.41
CA ASN A 199 -3.07 -0.77 -7.03
C ASN A 199 -3.80 0.26 -6.13
N ALA A 200 -5.07 0.55 -6.39
CA ALA A 200 -5.86 1.48 -5.59
C ALA A 200 -5.89 1.06 -4.11
N PRO A 201 -5.89 2.02 -3.16
CA PRO A 201 -6.02 1.69 -1.76
C PRO A 201 -7.45 1.28 -1.39
N ILE A 202 -7.60 0.63 -0.23
CA ILE A 202 -8.85 0.69 0.53
C ILE A 202 -8.80 1.94 1.40
N VAL A 203 -9.84 2.77 1.31
CA VAL A 203 -10.05 3.92 2.19
C VAL A 203 -11.18 3.55 3.13
N ALA A 204 -10.93 3.52 4.44
CA ALA A 204 -11.91 3.03 5.40
C ALA A 204 -11.90 3.81 6.71
N SER A 205 -13.01 3.77 7.44
CA SER A 205 -13.08 4.25 8.83
C SER A 205 -13.83 3.25 9.69
N LYS A 206 -13.61 3.30 11.01
CA LYS A 206 -14.39 2.54 11.97
C LYS A 206 -15.46 3.43 12.60
N VAL A 207 -16.72 3.20 12.24
CA VAL A 207 -17.88 3.89 12.80
C VAL A 207 -18.66 2.90 13.67
N GLN A 208 -18.76 3.18 14.98
CA GLN A 208 -19.49 2.32 15.94
C GLN A 208 -19.05 0.84 15.96
N GLY A 209 -17.78 0.57 15.61
CA GLY A 209 -17.23 -0.78 15.57
C GLY A 209 -17.41 -1.50 14.23
N GLU A 210 -18.11 -0.89 13.27
CA GLU A 210 -18.23 -1.38 11.90
C GLU A 210 -17.25 -0.63 10.98
N THR A 211 -16.65 -1.37 10.04
CA THR A 211 -15.79 -0.78 9.01
C THR A 211 -16.65 -0.27 7.87
N VAL A 212 -16.47 1.00 7.52
CA VAL A 212 -17.12 1.66 6.38
C VAL A 212 -16.05 2.04 5.37
N ASP A 213 -16.16 1.50 4.15
CA ASP A 213 -15.26 1.80 3.04
C ASP A 213 -15.79 3.00 2.23
N TYR A 214 -14.88 3.85 1.79
CA TYR A 214 -15.16 5.05 1.02
C TYR A 214 -14.77 4.89 -0.44
N ASP A 215 -15.51 5.59 -1.31
CA ASP A 215 -15.29 5.56 -2.75
C ASP A 215 -14.26 6.60 -3.24
N THR A 216 -13.67 7.35 -2.30
CA THR A 216 -12.65 8.36 -2.56
C THR A 216 -11.76 8.59 -1.33
N TYR A 217 -10.51 8.98 -1.58
CA TYR A 217 -9.58 9.45 -0.54
C TYR A 217 -9.63 10.98 -0.35
N LEU A 218 -10.46 11.71 -1.11
CA LEU A 218 -10.61 13.17 -1.01
C LEU A 218 -11.50 13.59 0.18
N ILE A 219 -11.18 13.03 1.35
CA ILE A 219 -11.88 13.24 2.62
C ILE A 219 -10.98 14.14 3.50
N GLN A 220 -11.57 14.88 4.45
CA GLN A 220 -10.77 15.69 5.36
C GLN A 220 -9.80 14.82 6.17
N LYS A 221 -8.60 15.35 6.38
CA LYS A 221 -7.49 14.61 7.02
C LYS A 221 -7.85 14.23 8.46
N GLY A 222 -7.64 12.97 8.80
CA GLY A 222 -7.79 12.43 10.15
C GLY A 222 -9.05 11.61 10.39
N ASP A 223 -9.94 11.52 9.38
CA ASP A 223 -11.22 10.82 9.51
C ASP A 223 -11.20 9.38 8.96
N VAL A 224 -10.17 9.00 8.20
CA VAL A 224 -10.08 7.72 7.49
C VAL A 224 -8.66 7.15 7.49
N ASP A 225 -8.57 5.84 7.50
CA ASP A 225 -7.37 5.04 7.26
C ASP A 225 -7.26 4.67 5.78
N VAL A 226 -6.05 4.65 5.23
CA VAL A 226 -5.78 4.32 3.82
C VAL A 226 -4.77 3.19 3.76
N PHE A 227 -5.15 2.06 3.17
CA PHE A 227 -4.35 0.84 3.13
C PHE A 227 -4.02 0.44 1.70
N PHE A 228 -2.76 0.07 1.47
CA PHE A 228 -2.28 -0.47 0.20
C PHE A 228 -1.85 -1.94 0.35
N ALA A 229 -2.15 -2.76 -0.65
CA ALA A 229 -1.55 -4.09 -0.73
C ALA A 229 -0.07 -3.94 -1.13
N THR A 230 0.81 -4.65 -0.44
CA THR A 230 2.24 -4.64 -0.75
C THR A 230 2.56 -5.64 -1.88
N ASP A 231 3.06 -5.15 -3.02
CA ASP A 231 3.70 -6.01 -4.02
C ASP A 231 5.10 -6.42 -3.54
N PHE A 232 5.16 -7.54 -2.81
CA PHE A 232 6.40 -8.09 -2.26
C PHE A 232 7.45 -8.42 -3.32
N ASN A 233 7.04 -8.74 -4.56
CA ASN A 233 7.99 -9.04 -5.63
C ASN A 233 8.68 -7.77 -6.10
N ARG A 234 7.92 -6.69 -6.35
CA ARG A 234 8.48 -5.38 -6.69
C ARG A 234 9.32 -4.81 -5.55
N LEU A 235 8.85 -4.93 -4.31
CA LEU A 235 9.60 -4.53 -3.12
C LEU A 235 10.93 -5.29 -3.00
N LYS A 236 10.93 -6.62 -3.15
CA LYS A 236 12.16 -7.43 -3.15
C LYS A 236 13.12 -6.98 -4.25
N ASN A 237 12.63 -6.79 -5.47
CA ASN A 237 13.46 -6.36 -6.59
C ASN A 237 14.09 -4.98 -6.33
N ALA A 238 13.29 -4.02 -5.86
CA ALA A 238 13.77 -2.69 -5.50
C ALA A 238 14.81 -2.77 -4.36
N TYR A 239 14.49 -3.48 -3.28
CA TYR A 239 15.38 -3.69 -2.13
C TYR A 239 16.73 -4.28 -2.54
N CYS A 240 16.73 -5.37 -3.32
CA CYS A 240 17.96 -6.00 -3.80
C CYS A 240 18.81 -5.05 -4.64
N ARG A 241 18.20 -4.31 -5.58
CA ARG A 241 18.90 -3.33 -6.42
C ARG A 241 19.51 -2.20 -5.59
N ILE A 242 18.74 -1.64 -4.65
CA ILE A 242 19.15 -0.50 -3.83
C ILE A 242 20.26 -0.88 -2.86
N MET A 243 20.13 -2.04 -2.21
CA MET A 243 21.08 -2.54 -1.22
C MET A 243 22.27 -3.29 -1.84
N GLY A 244 22.28 -3.52 -3.16
CA GLY A 244 23.31 -4.30 -3.84
C GLY A 244 23.34 -5.77 -3.38
N ARG A 245 22.17 -6.34 -3.06
CA ARG A 245 22.05 -7.72 -2.57
C ARG A 245 21.67 -8.69 -3.68
N PRO A 246 22.28 -9.89 -3.71
CA PRO A 246 21.83 -10.97 -4.58
C PRO A 246 20.36 -11.34 -4.32
N SER A 247 19.57 -11.55 -5.36
CA SER A 247 18.12 -11.82 -5.23
C SER A 247 17.81 -13.14 -4.51
N ASP A 248 18.72 -14.11 -4.53
CA ASP A 248 18.66 -15.37 -3.79
C ASP A 248 18.89 -15.20 -2.28
N SER A 249 19.54 -14.10 -1.86
CA SER A 249 19.74 -13.77 -0.43
C SER A 249 18.51 -13.16 0.25
N VAL A 250 17.47 -12.84 -0.53
CA VAL A 250 16.22 -12.25 -0.04
C VAL A 250 15.07 -13.16 -0.41
N SER A 251 14.23 -13.53 0.55
CA SER A 251 13.10 -14.44 0.33
C SER A 251 11.77 -13.77 0.61
N ILE A 252 10.75 -14.20 -0.12
CA ILE A 252 9.35 -13.86 0.15
C ILE A 252 8.68 -15.15 0.58
N VAL A 253 8.02 -15.15 1.73
CA VAL A 253 7.30 -16.31 2.24
C VAL A 253 5.93 -15.90 2.76
N LYS A 254 4.93 -16.77 2.62
CA LYS A 254 3.62 -16.55 3.24
C LYS A 254 3.75 -16.59 4.75
N SER A 255 2.95 -15.78 5.45
CA SER A 255 2.94 -15.71 6.92
C SER A 255 2.72 -17.07 7.56
N SER A 256 1.78 -17.86 7.02
CA SER A 256 1.51 -19.21 7.48
C SER A 256 2.73 -20.14 7.38
N SER A 257 3.55 -20.01 6.33
CA SER A 257 4.80 -20.77 6.19
C SER A 257 5.86 -20.31 7.17
N PHE A 258 6.02 -18.99 7.36
CA PHE A 258 6.94 -18.42 8.34
C PHE A 258 6.62 -18.90 9.76
N LEU A 259 5.34 -18.85 10.14
CA LEU A 259 4.88 -19.21 11.47
C LEU A 259 4.94 -20.71 11.74
N LYS A 260 4.72 -21.56 10.73
CA LYS A 260 4.93 -23.01 10.86
C LYS A 260 6.38 -23.38 11.16
N GLU A 261 7.32 -22.62 10.61
CA GLU A 261 8.76 -22.84 10.81
C GLU A 261 9.23 -22.30 12.16
N PHE A 262 8.83 -21.08 12.53
CA PHE A 262 9.45 -20.35 13.65
C PHE A 262 8.59 -20.23 14.91
N ALA A 263 7.28 -20.50 14.86
CA ALA A 263 6.38 -20.38 16.01
C ALA A 263 6.03 -21.73 16.64
N ASP A 264 5.71 -21.73 17.95
CA ASP A 264 5.12 -22.90 18.61
C ASP A 264 3.62 -22.98 18.28
N ILE A 265 3.30 -23.56 17.13
CA ILE A 265 1.93 -23.64 16.60
C ILE A 265 0.94 -24.33 17.55
N ARG A 266 1.43 -25.13 18.50
CA ARG A 266 0.58 -25.79 19.51
C ARG A 266 0.02 -24.77 20.50
N LYS A 267 0.77 -23.71 20.80
CA LYS A 267 0.33 -22.62 21.69
C LYS A 267 -0.62 -21.63 21.02
N THR A 268 -0.72 -21.67 19.70
CA THR A 268 -1.59 -20.77 18.92
C THR A 268 -2.86 -21.46 18.39
N LYS A 269 -3.09 -22.73 18.76
CA LYS A 269 -4.33 -23.44 18.47
C LYS A 269 -5.42 -23.11 19.49
N THR A 270 -6.62 -22.86 18.99
CA THR A 270 -7.84 -22.75 19.78
C THR A 270 -8.30 -24.12 20.27
N ILE A 271 -9.30 -24.15 21.16
CA ILE A 271 -9.91 -25.39 21.69
C ILE A 271 -10.50 -26.24 20.56
N THR A 272 -10.94 -25.63 19.45
CA THR A 272 -11.48 -26.32 18.27
C THR A 272 -10.40 -26.82 17.31
N SER A 273 -9.11 -26.73 17.68
CA SER A 273 -7.93 -27.05 16.86
C SER A 273 -7.60 -26.09 15.70
N TYR A 274 -8.47 -25.13 15.43
CA TYR A 274 -8.24 -24.04 14.49
C TYR A 274 -7.13 -23.10 14.97
N ASN A 275 -6.28 -22.63 14.06
CA ASN A 275 -5.13 -21.77 14.33
C ASN A 275 -5.26 -20.42 13.58
N PRO A 276 -5.76 -19.36 14.24
CA PRO A 276 -6.01 -18.06 13.61
C PRO A 276 -4.78 -17.49 12.91
N ILE A 277 -3.62 -17.64 13.55
CA ILE A 277 -2.33 -17.09 13.08
C ILE A 277 -1.85 -17.76 11.78
N ILE A 278 -2.28 -18.99 11.50
CA ILE A 278 -1.88 -19.73 10.28
C ILE A 278 -2.99 -19.71 9.22
N GLU A 279 -4.25 -19.64 9.65
CA GLU A 279 -5.41 -19.87 8.79
C GLU A 279 -6.08 -18.57 8.32
N ASP A 280 -6.06 -17.48 9.10
CA ASP A 280 -6.81 -16.25 8.75
C ASP A 280 -6.03 -15.29 7.87
N PHE A 281 -4.72 -15.22 8.10
CA PHE A 281 -3.83 -14.24 7.45
C PHE A 281 -3.22 -14.83 6.17
N SER A 282 -4.07 -15.45 5.34
CA SER A 282 -3.64 -16.04 4.07
C SER A 282 -3.19 -14.99 3.06
N ASN A 283 -3.54 -13.72 3.26
CA ASN A 283 -3.19 -12.57 2.43
C ASN A 283 -2.00 -11.77 2.98
N THR A 284 -1.21 -12.33 3.90
CA THR A 284 -0.03 -11.68 4.46
C THR A 284 1.24 -12.41 4.06
N SER A 285 2.28 -11.66 3.69
CA SER A 285 3.60 -12.18 3.35
C SER A 285 4.70 -11.53 4.16
N PHE A 286 5.85 -12.19 4.21
CA PHE A 286 7.09 -11.72 4.79
C PHE A 286 8.13 -11.50 3.69
N LEU A 287 8.94 -10.46 3.84
CA LEU A 287 10.23 -10.28 3.16
C LEU A 287 11.34 -10.49 4.18
N LEU A 288 12.24 -11.42 3.90
CA LEU A 288 13.37 -11.79 4.78
C LEU A 288 14.69 -11.59 4.04
N SER A 289 15.62 -10.84 4.63
CA SER A 289 16.89 -10.44 3.97
C SER A 289 18.18 -10.91 4.64
#